data_AF-A0A2N1VBX2-F1
#
_entry.id   AF-A0A2N1VBX2-F1
#
_cell.length_a   1.000
_cell.length_b   1.000
_cell.length_c   1.000
_cell.angle_alpha   90.00
_cell.angle_beta   90.00
_cell.angle_gamma   90.00
#
_symmetry.space_group_name_H-M   'P 1'
#
loop_
_entity.id
_entity.type
_entity.pdbx_description
1 polymer ?
#
loop_
_entity_poly.entity_id
_entity_poly.type
_entity_poly.pdbx_seq_one_letter_code
_entity_poly.pdbx_strand_id
1 'polypeptide(L)'
;MRSILLIILAGVLVAGCSDSSAQLNTVQAFPNLTFQQPVDIQNAGDGSGRLFVVEQDGIISVFNNHENVTTKKIFIDLTDRVASGGEMGLLGLAFHPNYKSNGVFYVDYTANNPRRTIISKFNISSDPDKADKFSETILMQIDQPYSNHNGGQISFGPEGYLYISMGDGGSGGDPG
;
A
#
# COMPACT_ATOMS: atom_id res chain seq x y z
N MET A 1 64.70 47.30 18.22
CA MET A 1 65.46 46.51 19.20
C MET A 1 64.53 45.40 19.70
N ARG A 2 64.96 44.15 19.52
CA ARG A 2 64.59 42.91 20.24
C ARG A 2 63.16 42.36 20.16
N SER A 3 63.04 41.23 19.45
CA SER A 3 62.02 40.18 19.57
C SER A 3 62.07 39.48 20.93
N ILE A 4 60.91 39.02 21.43
CA ILE A 4 60.76 37.85 22.34
C ILE A 4 59.46 37.10 21.98
N LEU A 5 59.53 35.77 22.13
CA LEU A 5 58.73 34.68 21.56
C LEU A 5 57.63 34.14 22.51
N LEU A 6 56.61 33.53 21.88
CA LEU A 6 55.43 32.73 22.31
C LEU A 6 55.41 32.00 23.67
N ILE A 7 54.19 31.84 24.23
CA ILE A 7 53.61 30.52 24.61
C ILE A 7 52.12 30.45 24.21
N ILE A 8 51.75 29.36 23.54
CA ILE A 8 50.40 28.95 23.13
C ILE A 8 49.72 28.23 24.29
N LEU A 9 48.43 28.49 24.54
CA LEU A 9 47.57 27.54 25.24
C LEU A 9 46.37 27.20 24.35
N ALA A 10 46.41 26.01 23.77
CA ALA A 10 45.33 25.41 23.02
C ALA A 10 44.23 24.98 23.99
N GLY A 11 43.19 25.82 24.11
CA GLY A 11 41.91 25.38 24.67
C GLY A 11 41.16 24.62 23.59
N VAL A 12 41.22 23.28 23.62
CA VAL A 12 40.28 22.45 22.87
C VAL A 12 38.91 22.67 23.49
N LEU A 13 38.10 23.55 22.89
CA LEU A 13 36.65 23.48 23.05
C LEU A 13 36.23 22.18 22.36
N VAL A 14 36.08 21.12 23.13
CA VAL A 14 35.27 19.98 22.68
C VAL A 14 33.84 20.52 22.68
N ALA A 15 33.43 21.13 21.57
CA ALA A 15 32.03 21.30 21.25
C ALA A 15 31.48 19.88 21.13
N GLY A 16 30.95 19.34 22.24
CA GLY A 16 30.21 18.10 22.23
C GLY A 16 29.07 18.28 21.25
N CYS A 17 29.16 17.64 20.10
CA CYS A 17 28.03 17.50 19.20
C CYS A 17 27.01 16.67 19.98
N SER A 18 26.02 17.32 20.59
CA SER A 18 24.87 16.61 21.12
C SER A 18 24.11 16.07 19.92
N ASP A 19 24.32 14.80 19.61
CA ASP A 19 23.46 14.03 18.72
C ASP A 19 22.06 14.04 19.34
N SER A 20 21.22 14.98 18.92
CA SER A 20 19.80 14.92 19.24
C SER A 20 19.21 13.82 18.36
N SER A 21 19.13 12.60 18.87
CA SER A 21 18.29 11.58 18.26
C SER A 21 16.85 12.09 18.33
N ALA A 22 16.24 12.39 17.19
CA ALA A 22 14.82 12.68 17.14
C ALA A 22 14.06 11.45 17.66
N GLN A 23 13.34 11.60 18.78
CA GLN A 23 12.50 10.54 19.31
C GLN A 23 11.22 10.48 18.49
N LEU A 24 11.06 9.43 17.68
CA LEU A 24 9.82 9.16 16.96
C LEU A 24 8.82 8.50 17.91
N ASN A 25 7.66 9.12 18.08
CA ASN A 25 6.53 8.51 18.76
C ASN A 25 5.53 8.04 17.71
N THR A 26 5.16 6.76 17.76
CA THR A 26 4.08 6.21 16.94
C THR A 26 2.76 6.40 17.65
N VAL A 27 1.74 6.85 16.93
CA VAL A 27 0.36 6.94 17.41
C VAL A 27 -0.55 6.11 16.51
N GLN A 28 -1.66 5.64 17.04
CA GLN A 28 -2.68 5.00 16.20
C GLN A 28 -3.36 6.08 15.36
N ALA A 29 -3.21 6.01 14.04
CA ALA A 29 -3.75 7.03 13.13
C ALA A 29 -5.29 7.09 13.14
N PHE A 30 -5.95 5.94 13.35
CA PHE A 30 -7.41 5.81 13.39
C PHE A 30 -7.82 4.99 14.62
N PRO A 31 -7.84 5.59 15.83
CA PRO A 31 -8.05 4.88 17.09
C PRO A 31 -9.42 4.20 17.21
N ASN A 32 -10.43 4.67 16.47
CA ASN A 32 -11.80 4.16 16.55
C ASN A 32 -12.17 3.20 15.41
N LEU A 33 -11.20 2.78 14.58
CA LEU A 33 -11.41 1.82 13.50
C LEU A 33 -10.56 0.55 13.74
N THR A 34 -11.07 -0.58 13.26
CA THR A 34 -10.38 -1.86 13.24
C THR A 34 -10.29 -2.38 11.81
N PHE A 35 -9.18 -3.01 11.46
CA PHE A 35 -8.94 -3.65 10.16
C PHE A 35 -8.44 -5.07 10.39
N GLN A 36 -8.83 -5.99 9.51
CA GLN A 36 -8.41 -7.38 9.51
C GLN A 36 -7.24 -7.55 8.55
N GLN A 37 -6.04 -7.78 9.08
CA GLN A 37 -4.81 -7.97 8.28
C GLN A 37 -4.66 -6.92 7.15
N PRO A 38 -4.58 -5.62 7.49
CA PRO A 38 -4.41 -4.58 6.49
C PRO A 38 -3.04 -4.70 5.81
N VAL A 39 -3.01 -4.64 4.47
CA VAL A 39 -1.79 -4.81 3.67
C VAL A 39 -1.47 -3.62 2.78
N ASP A 40 -2.45 -2.76 2.49
CA ASP A 40 -2.25 -1.53 1.71
C ASP A 40 -3.23 -0.42 2.15
N ILE A 41 -2.86 0.83 1.91
CA ILE A 41 -3.71 2.01 2.14
C ILE A 41 -3.50 3.04 1.04
N GLN A 42 -4.61 3.50 0.44
CA GLN A 42 -4.59 4.38 -0.72
C GLN A 42 -5.53 5.57 -0.58
N ASN A 43 -5.22 6.68 -1.25
CA ASN A 43 -6.15 7.75 -1.54
C ASN A 43 -6.48 7.75 -3.04
N ALA A 44 -7.74 7.98 -3.39
CA ALA A 44 -8.17 7.88 -4.78
C ALA A 44 -7.84 9.08 -5.67
N GLY A 45 -7.25 10.16 -5.12
CA GLY A 45 -6.90 11.36 -5.89
C GLY A 45 -8.11 12.12 -6.45
N ASP A 46 -9.33 11.82 -6.00
CA ASP A 46 -10.57 12.43 -6.49
C ASP A 46 -10.95 13.76 -5.80
N GLY A 47 -10.16 14.16 -4.80
CA GLY A 47 -10.42 15.34 -3.97
C GLY A 47 -11.41 15.11 -2.83
N SER A 48 -11.92 13.89 -2.64
CA SER A 48 -12.80 13.55 -1.50
C SER A 48 -12.07 13.46 -0.16
N GLY A 49 -10.75 13.22 -0.20
CA GLY A 49 -9.95 12.98 1.00
C GLY A 49 -10.21 11.62 1.65
N ARG A 50 -10.92 10.69 0.99
CA ARG A 50 -11.16 9.34 1.51
C ARG A 50 -9.90 8.47 1.46
N LEU A 51 -9.79 7.56 2.42
CA LEU A 51 -8.79 6.50 2.43
C LEU A 51 -9.46 5.15 2.19
N PHE A 52 -8.72 4.29 1.51
CA PHE A 52 -9.11 2.95 1.14
C PHE A 52 -8.08 1.99 1.73
N VAL A 53 -8.49 1.11 2.64
CA VAL A 53 -7.60 0.12 3.26
C VAL A 53 -7.91 -1.24 2.67
N VAL A 54 -6.87 -1.89 2.15
CA VAL A 54 -6.91 -3.25 1.62
C VAL A 54 -6.68 -4.22 2.77
N GLU A 55 -7.65 -5.12 2.98
CA GLU A 55 -7.61 -6.20 3.96
C GLU A 55 -7.35 -7.51 3.21
N GLN A 56 -6.37 -8.28 3.68
CA GLN A 56 -5.77 -9.42 2.94
C GLN A 56 -6.82 -10.47 2.48
N ASP A 57 -7.92 -10.60 3.21
CA ASP A 57 -8.98 -11.58 2.94
C ASP A 57 -9.88 -11.22 1.74
N GLY A 58 -9.69 -10.05 1.13
CA GLY A 58 -10.42 -9.64 -0.07
C GLY A 58 -11.39 -8.48 0.15
N ILE A 59 -11.32 -7.80 1.29
CA ILE A 59 -12.11 -6.60 1.56
C ILE A 59 -11.29 -5.34 1.28
N ILE A 60 -11.92 -4.35 0.65
CA ILE A 60 -11.42 -2.97 0.69
C ILE A 60 -12.40 -2.14 1.49
N SER A 61 -11.92 -1.52 2.56
CA SER A 61 -12.70 -0.58 3.37
C SER A 61 -12.48 0.85 2.90
N VAL A 62 -13.51 1.70 2.92
CA VAL A 62 -13.42 3.15 2.65
C VAL A 62 -13.93 3.99 3.82
N PHE A 63 -13.24 5.08 4.13
CA PHE A 63 -13.61 6.03 5.19
C PHE A 63 -13.00 7.42 4.96
N ASN A 64 -13.51 8.43 5.66
CA ASN A 64 -12.98 9.79 5.58
C ASN A 64 -11.67 9.92 6.37
N ASN A 65 -10.65 10.58 5.81
CA ASN A 65 -9.37 10.78 6.47
C ASN A 65 -9.41 11.83 7.58
N HIS A 66 -9.88 11.45 8.76
CA HIS A 66 -9.75 12.25 9.98
C HIS A 66 -9.59 11.34 11.19
N GLU A 67 -8.78 11.76 12.17
CA GLU A 67 -8.41 10.96 13.35
C GLU A 67 -9.63 10.41 14.12
N ASN A 68 -10.67 11.23 14.28
CA ASN A 68 -11.88 10.87 15.03
C ASN A 68 -12.95 10.12 14.19
N VAL A 69 -12.58 9.52 13.06
CA VAL A 69 -13.50 8.71 12.25
C VAL A 69 -13.92 7.47 13.02
N THR A 70 -15.23 7.22 13.10
CA THR A 70 -15.80 6.11 13.89
C THR A 70 -16.42 5.01 13.04
N THR A 71 -16.55 5.23 11.73
CA THR A 71 -17.16 4.26 10.81
C THR A 71 -16.34 4.13 9.54
N LYS A 72 -16.29 2.90 9.01
CA LYS A 72 -15.80 2.56 7.69
C LYS A 72 -16.88 1.79 6.95
N LYS A 73 -16.92 1.88 5.62
CA LYS A 73 -17.80 1.09 4.75
C LYS A 73 -16.99 0.08 3.98
N ILE A 74 -17.62 -1.00 3.53
CA ILE A 74 -17.03 -1.91 2.55
C ILE A 74 -17.16 -1.26 1.18
N PHE A 75 -16.02 -0.89 0.59
CA PHE A 75 -15.95 -0.38 -0.79
C PHE A 75 -16.17 -1.50 -1.79
N ILE A 76 -15.46 -2.63 -1.62
CA ILE A 76 -15.67 -3.86 -2.39
C ILE A 76 -15.40 -5.08 -1.51
N ASP A 77 -16.14 -6.16 -1.78
CA ASP A 77 -15.96 -7.47 -1.17
C ASP A 77 -15.68 -8.50 -2.28
N LEU A 78 -14.46 -9.03 -2.25
CA LEU A 78 -13.93 -10.04 -3.17
C LEU A 78 -13.59 -11.36 -2.44
N THR A 79 -14.08 -11.55 -1.22
CA THR A 79 -13.85 -12.77 -0.42
C THR A 79 -14.32 -14.05 -1.11
N ASP A 80 -15.23 -13.94 -2.09
CA ASP A 80 -15.72 -15.04 -2.93
C ASP A 80 -14.73 -15.48 -4.03
N ARG A 81 -13.64 -14.73 -4.24
CA ARG A 81 -12.67 -14.93 -5.33
C ARG A 81 -11.23 -14.97 -4.84
N VAL A 82 -10.94 -14.31 -3.72
CA VAL A 82 -9.61 -14.19 -3.14
C VAL A 82 -9.28 -15.43 -2.33
N ALA A 83 -8.10 -15.99 -2.61
CA ALA A 83 -7.43 -16.94 -1.74
C ALA A 83 -6.43 -16.20 -0.85
N SER A 84 -6.60 -16.27 0.46
CA SER A 84 -5.76 -15.55 1.43
C SER A 84 -5.00 -16.50 2.36
N GLY A 85 -3.91 -15.99 2.93
CA GLY A 85 -3.06 -16.69 3.90
C GLY A 85 -1.60 -16.76 3.45
N GLY A 86 -0.68 -16.68 4.40
CA GLY A 86 0.74 -16.47 4.09
C GLY A 86 0.92 -15.12 3.39
N GLU A 87 1.54 -15.11 2.22
CA GLU A 87 1.71 -13.92 1.38
C GLU A 87 0.63 -13.78 0.30
N MET A 88 -0.31 -14.72 0.23
CA MET A 88 -1.45 -14.64 -0.68
C MET A 88 -2.54 -13.72 -0.12
N GLY A 89 -3.34 -13.16 -1.02
CA GLY A 89 -4.54 -12.40 -0.64
C GLY A 89 -4.90 -11.37 -1.68
N LEU A 90 -5.71 -10.39 -1.29
CA LEU A 90 -5.80 -9.11 -1.99
C LEU A 90 -4.65 -8.24 -1.51
N LEU A 91 -3.72 -7.91 -2.40
CA LEU A 91 -2.40 -7.36 -2.01
C LEU A 91 -2.18 -5.92 -2.49
N GLY A 92 -2.77 -5.54 -3.62
CA GLY A 92 -2.55 -4.23 -4.21
C GLY A 92 -3.84 -3.52 -4.60
N LEU A 93 -3.86 -2.21 -4.42
CA LEU A 93 -4.89 -1.31 -4.95
C LEU A 93 -4.23 -0.11 -5.64
N ALA A 94 -4.67 0.20 -6.86
CA ALA A 94 -4.30 1.43 -7.56
C ALA A 94 -5.52 2.08 -8.19
N PHE A 95 -5.72 3.36 -7.91
CA PHE A 95 -6.72 4.17 -8.62
C PHE A 95 -6.14 4.69 -9.94
N HIS A 96 -6.94 4.69 -11.00
CA HIS A 96 -6.53 5.33 -12.25
C HIS A 96 -6.23 6.83 -11.97
N PRO A 97 -5.21 7.45 -12.62
CA PRO A 97 -4.94 8.88 -12.46
C PRO A 97 -6.11 9.83 -12.76
N ASN A 98 -7.14 9.33 -13.47
CA ASN A 98 -8.36 10.06 -13.84
C ASN A 98 -9.59 9.49 -13.10
N TYR A 99 -9.40 8.84 -11.94
CA TYR A 99 -10.45 8.15 -11.18
C TYR A 99 -11.67 9.04 -10.91
N LYS A 100 -11.45 10.32 -10.62
CA LYS A 100 -12.53 11.31 -10.45
C LYS A 100 -13.52 11.35 -11.61
N SER A 101 -13.03 11.12 -12.83
CA SER A 101 -13.80 11.21 -14.06
C SER A 101 -14.25 9.86 -14.61
N ASN A 102 -13.47 8.80 -14.40
CA ASN A 102 -13.74 7.48 -15.00
C ASN A 102 -14.14 6.40 -13.99
N GLY A 103 -13.92 6.60 -12.69
CA GLY A 103 -14.25 5.65 -11.64
C GLY A 103 -13.48 4.32 -11.71
N VAL A 104 -12.34 4.27 -12.41
CA VAL A 104 -11.58 3.05 -12.66
C VAL A 104 -10.49 2.83 -11.61
N PHE A 105 -10.41 1.63 -11.06
CA PHE A 105 -9.32 1.20 -10.19
C PHE A 105 -8.90 -0.23 -10.54
N TYR A 106 -7.74 -0.62 -10.00
CA TYR A 106 -7.06 -1.86 -10.30
C TYR A 106 -6.68 -2.55 -9.00
N VAL A 107 -6.73 -3.87 -9.02
CA VAL A 107 -6.35 -4.70 -7.88
C VAL A 107 -5.42 -5.82 -8.33
N ASP A 108 -4.57 -6.23 -7.41
CA ASP A 108 -3.77 -7.46 -7.48
C ASP A 108 -4.25 -8.40 -6.38
N TYR A 109 -4.66 -9.62 -6.76
CA TYR A 109 -5.03 -10.64 -5.78
C TYR A 109 -4.67 -12.06 -6.21
N THR A 110 -4.49 -12.94 -5.24
CA THR A 110 -4.32 -14.38 -5.47
C THR A 110 -5.67 -15.08 -5.59
N ALA A 111 -5.89 -15.83 -6.67
CA ALA A 111 -6.99 -16.78 -6.81
C ALA A 111 -6.50 -18.22 -6.56
N ASN A 112 -7.40 -19.14 -6.22
CA ASN A 112 -7.11 -20.57 -6.13
C ASN A 112 -7.78 -21.36 -7.29
N ASN A 113 -7.33 -22.60 -7.50
CA ASN A 113 -7.88 -23.56 -8.47
C ASN A 113 -7.90 -23.07 -9.95
N PRO A 114 -6.73 -22.92 -10.62
CA PRO A 114 -5.37 -23.03 -10.09
C PRO A 114 -4.90 -21.78 -9.34
N ARG A 115 -3.83 -21.92 -8.54
CA ARG A 115 -3.25 -20.79 -7.82
C ARG A 115 -2.51 -19.86 -8.77
N ARG A 116 -2.89 -18.58 -8.75
CA ARG A 116 -2.39 -17.56 -9.68
C ARG A 116 -2.65 -16.16 -9.14
N THR A 117 -1.79 -15.22 -9.50
CA THR A 117 -2.07 -13.80 -9.34
C THR A 117 -2.98 -13.32 -10.45
N ILE A 118 -3.98 -12.54 -10.08
CA ILE A 118 -4.93 -11.88 -10.96
C ILE A 118 -4.72 -10.38 -10.85
N ILE A 119 -4.50 -9.74 -12.00
CA ILE A 119 -4.58 -8.28 -12.12
C ILE A 119 -5.92 -7.95 -12.75
N SER A 120 -6.77 -7.28 -11.99
CA SER A 120 -8.13 -6.95 -12.43
C SER A 120 -8.38 -5.45 -12.38
N LYS A 121 -9.17 -4.98 -13.33
CA LYS A 121 -9.75 -3.64 -13.36
C LYS A 121 -11.20 -3.71 -12.90
N PHE A 122 -11.63 -2.74 -12.11
CA PHE A 122 -13.00 -2.55 -11.66
C PHE A 122 -13.44 -1.10 -11.86
N ASN A 123 -14.76 -0.90 -11.83
CA ASN A 123 -15.40 0.40 -11.85
C ASN A 123 -16.17 0.66 -10.55
N ILE A 124 -16.22 1.92 -10.18
CA ILE A 124 -17.10 2.43 -9.13
C ILE A 124 -18.58 2.23 -9.51
N SER A 125 -19.44 2.07 -8.51
CA SER A 125 -20.90 2.08 -8.70
C SER A 125 -21.44 3.53 -8.75
N SER A 126 -22.77 3.69 -8.76
CA SER A 126 -23.39 5.01 -8.58
C SER A 126 -23.17 5.61 -7.19
N ASP A 127 -22.89 4.79 -6.18
CA ASP A 127 -22.45 5.24 -4.86
C ASP A 127 -20.92 5.39 -4.88
N PRO A 128 -20.37 6.59 -4.62
CA PRO A 128 -18.93 6.80 -4.64
C PRO A 128 -18.18 5.97 -3.60
N ASP A 129 -18.82 5.56 -2.50
CA ASP A 129 -18.24 4.72 -1.45
C ASP A 129 -18.37 3.22 -1.75
N LYS A 130 -18.80 2.83 -2.97
CA LYS A 130 -19.00 1.43 -3.33
C LYS A 130 -18.59 1.14 -4.77
N ALA A 131 -17.81 0.08 -4.97
CA ALA A 131 -17.49 -0.45 -6.28
C ALA A 131 -18.57 -1.40 -6.80
N ASP A 132 -18.68 -1.51 -8.11
CA ASP A 132 -19.43 -2.58 -8.74
C ASP A 132 -18.54 -3.82 -8.88
N LYS A 133 -18.73 -4.81 -7.98
CA LYS A 133 -17.94 -6.06 -8.04
C LYS A 133 -18.17 -6.89 -9.31
N PHE A 134 -19.24 -6.62 -10.07
CA PHE A 134 -19.54 -7.32 -11.32
C PHE A 134 -18.92 -6.63 -12.54
N SER A 135 -18.30 -5.47 -12.37
CA SER A 135 -17.60 -4.73 -13.43
C SER A 135 -16.20 -5.27 -13.75
N GLU A 136 -15.79 -6.37 -13.11
CA GLU A 136 -14.44 -6.92 -13.24
C GLU A 136 -14.05 -7.16 -14.70
N THR A 137 -12.86 -6.65 -15.05
CA THR A 137 -12.15 -7.05 -16.26
C THR A 137 -10.77 -7.56 -15.85
N ILE A 138 -10.54 -8.86 -15.99
CA ILE A 138 -9.21 -9.45 -15.80
C ILE A 138 -8.28 -8.96 -16.91
N LEU A 139 -7.17 -8.35 -16.53
CA LEU A 139 -6.16 -7.84 -17.46
C LEU A 139 -5.02 -8.82 -17.64
N MET A 140 -4.64 -9.52 -16.57
CA MET A 140 -3.49 -10.42 -16.56
C MET A 140 -3.72 -11.52 -15.53
N GLN A 141 -3.21 -12.71 -15.84
CA GLN A 141 -3.16 -13.85 -14.93
C GLN A 141 -1.74 -14.42 -15.01
N ILE A 142 -1.12 -14.64 -13.85
CA ILE A 142 0.24 -15.17 -13.75
C ILE A 142 0.19 -16.37 -12.81
N ASP A 143 0.62 -17.53 -13.30
CA ASP A 143 0.67 -18.74 -12.49
C ASP A 143 1.61 -18.53 -11.30
N GLN A 144 1.14 -18.91 -10.11
CA GLN A 144 1.85 -18.75 -8.85
C GLN A 144 1.63 -20.04 -8.05
N PRO A 145 2.37 -21.12 -8.34
CA PRO A 145 2.08 -22.43 -7.77
C PRO A 145 2.29 -22.50 -6.24
N TYR A 146 3.07 -21.58 -5.66
CA TYR A 146 3.35 -21.51 -4.23
C TYR A 146 2.71 -20.29 -3.55
N SER A 147 2.67 -20.30 -2.22
CA SER A 147 1.93 -19.32 -1.40
C SER A 147 2.82 -18.21 -0.83
N ASN A 148 4.02 -18.08 -1.37
CA ASN A 148 5.04 -17.13 -0.94
C ASN A 148 5.75 -16.56 -2.18
N HIS A 149 6.40 -15.42 -1.98
CA HIS A 149 6.99 -14.56 -2.99
C HIS A 149 5.98 -14.16 -4.06
N ASN A 150 4.82 -13.66 -3.62
CA ASN A 150 3.75 -13.26 -4.54
C ASN A 150 3.95 -11.82 -5.07
N GLY A 151 4.67 -10.96 -4.34
CA GLY A 151 4.76 -9.54 -4.68
C GLY A 151 3.44 -8.84 -4.41
N GLY A 152 2.83 -8.24 -5.44
CA GLY A 152 1.44 -7.79 -5.40
C GLY A 152 1.24 -6.30 -5.22
N GLN A 153 2.31 -5.49 -5.18
CA GLN A 153 2.14 -4.04 -5.19
C GLN A 153 1.81 -3.55 -6.59
N ILE A 154 0.80 -2.69 -6.68
CA ILE A 154 0.36 -2.08 -7.93
C ILE A 154 0.28 -0.56 -7.77
N SER A 155 0.79 0.19 -8.74
CA SER A 155 0.76 1.66 -8.69
C SER A 155 0.89 2.30 -10.06
N PHE A 156 0.36 3.51 -10.21
CA PHE A 156 0.62 4.31 -11.41
C PHE A 156 1.87 5.16 -11.23
N GLY A 157 2.77 5.09 -12.21
CA GLY A 157 3.90 6.00 -12.28
C GLY A 157 3.51 7.37 -12.85
N PRO A 158 4.40 8.38 -12.74
CA PRO A 158 4.14 9.76 -13.20
C PRO A 158 3.87 9.90 -14.70
N GLU A 159 4.25 8.90 -15.49
CA GLU A 159 4.03 8.81 -16.94
C GLU A 159 2.69 8.15 -17.31
N GLY A 160 1.96 7.63 -16.31
CA GLY A 160 0.64 7.01 -16.51
C GLY A 160 0.67 5.52 -16.84
N TYR A 161 1.82 4.84 -16.73
CA TYR A 161 1.87 3.37 -16.77
C TYR A 161 1.49 2.76 -15.43
N LEU A 162 0.81 1.62 -15.50
CA LEU A 162 0.51 0.77 -14.36
C LEU A 162 1.69 -0.17 -14.11
N TYR A 163 2.37 0.03 -12.99
CA TYR A 163 3.46 -0.80 -12.51
C TYR A 163 2.91 -1.87 -11.58
N ILE A 164 3.34 -3.11 -11.80
CA ILE A 164 2.94 -4.30 -11.04
C ILE A 164 4.21 -4.97 -10.57
N SER A 165 4.41 -5.08 -9.26
CA SER A 165 5.50 -5.88 -8.70
C SER A 165 5.06 -7.34 -8.63
N MET A 166 5.87 -8.22 -9.18
CA MET A 166 5.62 -9.65 -9.21
C MET A 166 6.78 -10.35 -8.52
N GLY A 167 6.47 -11.26 -7.61
CA GLY A 167 7.50 -12.13 -7.04
C GLY A 167 7.75 -13.35 -7.93
N ASP A 168 8.81 -14.09 -7.62
CA ASP A 168 9.29 -15.25 -8.40
C ASP A 168 8.42 -16.51 -8.25
N GLY A 169 7.30 -16.43 -7.52
CA GLY A 169 6.40 -17.56 -7.34
C GLY A 169 6.82 -18.54 -6.27
N GLY A 170 7.91 -18.27 -5.52
CA GLY A 170 8.29 -18.97 -4.30
C GLY A 170 8.97 -20.32 -4.52
N SER A 171 9.05 -21.14 -3.46
CA SER A 171 9.84 -22.39 -3.40
C SER A 171 11.37 -22.18 -3.55
N GLY A 172 12.16 -23.24 -3.38
CA GLY A 172 13.59 -23.22 -3.63
C GLY A 172 13.90 -23.46 -5.11
N GLY A 173 14.77 -22.64 -5.69
CA GLY A 173 15.18 -22.76 -7.09
C GLY A 173 14.20 -22.11 -8.09
N ASP A 174 13.31 -21.25 -7.59
CA ASP A 174 12.50 -20.29 -8.33
C ASP A 174 11.76 -20.88 -9.56
N PRO A 175 10.89 -21.89 -9.35
CA PRO A 175 10.15 -22.60 -10.42
C PRO A 175 8.97 -21.82 -11.04
N GLY A 176 8.69 -20.60 -10.57
CA GLY A 176 7.57 -19.76 -11.03
C GLY A 176 7.78 -19.11 -12.38
#